data_AF-A0A1V5RPA5-F1
#
_entry.id   AF-A0A1V5RPA5-F1
#
_cell.length_a   1.000
_cell.length_b   1.000
_cell.length_c   1.000
_cell.angle_alpha   90.00
_cell.angle_beta   90.00
_cell.angle_gamma   90.00
#
_symmetry.space_group_name_H-M   'P 1'
#
loop_
_entity.id
_entity.type
_entity.pdbx_description
1 polymer ?
#
loop_
_entity_poly.entity_id
_entity_poly.type
_entity_poly.pdbx_seq_one_letter_code
_entity_poly.pdbx_strand_id
1 'polypeptide(L)'
;MEQSALERWMPAVLDTRDEEISCSQCFDQTPAYVEAELAGQHQSEVYALFRQHLGQCRVCREEYEALKEVLLAEASDERAE
;
A
#
# COMPACT_ATOMS: atom_id res chain seq x y z
N MET A 1 19.56 21.86 -16.89
CA MET A 1 18.52 22.47 -16.04
C MET A 1 18.70 21.85 -14.65
N GLU A 2 19.22 22.62 -13.70
CA GLU A 2 19.35 22.18 -12.31
C GLU A 2 17.95 22.15 -11.70
N GLN A 3 17.44 20.95 -11.41
CA GLN A 3 16.21 20.83 -10.62
C GLN A 3 16.45 21.51 -9.28
N SER A 4 15.65 22.53 -8.99
CA SER A 4 15.71 23.20 -7.70
C SER A 4 15.36 22.19 -6.60
N ALA A 5 15.96 22.34 -5.42
CA ALA A 5 15.62 21.49 -4.28
C ALA A 5 14.10 21.51 -4.02
N LEU A 6 13.44 22.64 -4.26
CA LEU A 6 12.00 22.82 -4.12
C LEU A 6 11.18 21.89 -5.03
N GLU A 7 11.55 21.77 -6.31
CA GLU A 7 10.85 20.88 -7.27
C GLU A 7 10.94 19.40 -6.87
N ARG A 8 12.02 19.01 -6.17
CA ARG A 8 12.20 17.63 -5.68
C ARG A 8 11.28 17.31 -4.49
N TRP A 9 11.01 18.29 -3.64
CA TRP A 9 10.18 18.09 -2.44
C TRP A 9 8.68 18.33 -2.69
N MET A 10 8.33 19.06 -3.75
CA MET A 10 6.94 19.38 -4.11
C MET A 10 6.00 18.16 -4.15
N PRO A 11 6.37 17.02 -4.79
CA PRO A 11 5.49 15.85 -4.82
C PRO A 11 5.21 15.28 -3.43
N ALA A 12 6.20 15.24 -2.55
CA ALA A 12 6.06 14.70 -1.20
C ALA A 12 5.16 15.58 -0.31
N VAL A 13 5.19 16.90 -0.51
CA VAL A 13 4.31 17.83 0.23
C VAL A 13 2.88 17.75 -0.28
N LEU A 14 2.69 17.66 -1.60
CA LEU A 14 1.35 17.57 -2.22
C LEU A 14 0.66 16.22 -1.98
N ASP A 15 1.41 15.19 -1.62
CA ASP A 15 0.90 13.86 -1.30
C ASP A 15 0.50 13.70 0.18
N THR A 16 0.61 14.77 0.99
CA THR A 16 0.10 14.78 2.37
C THR A 16 -1.42 14.94 2.38
N ARG A 17 -2.07 14.33 3.37
CA ARG A 17 -3.53 14.47 3.59
C ARG A 17 -3.81 14.96 5.00
N ASP A 18 -4.97 15.60 5.19
CA ASP A 18 -5.45 15.96 6.53
C ASP A 18 -5.67 14.72 7.41
N GLU A 19 -5.99 13.57 6.78
CA GLU A 19 -6.08 12.27 7.43
C GLU A 19 -5.02 11.33 6.84
N GLU A 20 -4.11 10.85 7.69
CA GLU A 20 -3.08 9.87 7.36
C GLU A 20 -3.14 8.71 8.36
N ILE A 21 -2.87 7.49 7.88
CA ILE A 21 -2.76 6.32 8.75
C ILE A 21 -1.31 6.16 9.22
N SER A 22 -1.12 5.74 10.46
CA SER A 22 0.19 5.38 10.98
C SER A 22 0.69 4.05 10.40
N CYS A 23 1.99 3.79 10.51
CA CYS A 23 2.55 2.48 10.15
C CYS A 23 1.85 1.34 10.90
N SER A 24 1.52 1.50 12.19
CA SER A 24 0.83 0.48 12.97
C SER A 24 -0.58 0.20 12.43
N GLN A 25 -1.35 1.25 12.12
CA GLN A 25 -2.67 1.12 11.50
C GLN A 25 -2.59 0.50 10.10
N CYS A 26 -1.53 0.78 9.34
CA CYS A 26 -1.26 0.13 8.07
C CYS A 26 -0.99 -1.37 8.29
N PHE A 27 -0.07 -1.73 9.19
CA PHE A 27 0.24 -3.13 9.49
C PHE A 27 -0.97 -3.96 9.90
N ASP A 28 -1.80 -3.43 10.79
CA ASP A 28 -3.00 -4.12 11.28
C ASP A 28 -4.03 -4.37 10.16
N GLN A 29 -4.05 -3.50 9.14
CA GLN A 29 -5.00 -3.58 8.03
C GLN A 29 -4.44 -4.31 6.80
N THR A 30 -3.13 -4.59 6.75
CA THR A 30 -2.47 -5.23 5.59
C THR A 30 -3.15 -6.53 5.17
N PRO A 31 -3.44 -7.50 6.06
CA PRO A 31 -4.07 -8.75 5.64
C PRO A 31 -5.45 -8.54 4.99
N ALA A 32 -6.31 -7.77 5.66
CA ALA A 32 -7.66 -7.47 5.17
C ALA A 32 -7.63 -6.69 3.84
N TYR A 33 -6.63 -5.84 3.64
CA TYR A 33 -6.44 -5.13 2.37
C TYR A 33 -6.04 -6.07 1.24
N VAL A 34 -5.05 -6.94 1.45
CA VAL A 34 -4.59 -7.88 0.42
C VAL A 34 -5.71 -8.84 0.01
N GLU A 35 -6.46 -9.38 0.98
CA GLU A 35 -7.62 -10.22 0.70
C GLU A 35 -8.69 -9.49 -0.13
N ALA A 36 -9.06 -8.27 0.28
CA ALA A 36 -10.03 -7.46 -0.45
C ALA A 36 -9.53 -7.10 -1.85
N GLU A 37 -8.22 -6.87 -2.03
CA GLU A 37 -7.62 -6.60 -3.34
C GLU A 37 -7.71 -7.83 -4.26
N LEU A 38 -7.34 -9.02 -3.75
CA LEU A 38 -7.45 -10.28 -4.48
C LEU A 38 -8.91 -10.62 -4.84
N ALA A 39 -9.86 -10.24 -3.99
CA ALA A 39 -11.29 -10.37 -4.23
C ALA A 39 -11.89 -9.28 -5.14
N GLY A 40 -11.11 -8.27 -5.56
CA GLY A 40 -11.58 -7.15 -6.38
C GLY A 40 -12.43 -6.10 -5.66
N GLN A 41 -12.39 -6.06 -4.32
CA GLN A 41 -13.23 -5.23 -3.43
C GLN A 41 -12.47 -4.02 -2.83
N HIS A 42 -11.36 -3.58 -3.42
CA HIS A 42 -10.44 -2.56 -2.88
C HIS A 42 -10.86 -1.08 -3.05
N GLN A 43 -12.15 -0.81 -3.31
CA GLN A 43 -12.65 0.53 -3.68
C GLN A 43 -13.06 1.43 -2.49
N SER A 44 -12.79 1.02 -1.25
CA SER A 44 -13.12 1.84 -0.06
C SER A 44 -12.15 3.03 0.12
N GLU A 45 -12.62 4.08 0.78
CA GLU A 45 -11.82 5.27 1.13
C GLU A 45 -10.68 4.93 2.10
N VAL A 46 -10.91 3.97 3.00
CA VAL A 46 -9.90 3.39 3.90
C VAL A 46 -8.71 2.85 3.09
N TYR A 47 -8.98 2.22 1.95
CA TYR A 47 -7.95 1.69 1.06
C TYR A 47 -7.23 2.77 0.24
N ALA A 48 -7.81 3.96 0.07
CA ALA A 48 -7.10 5.07 -0.54
C ALA A 48 -6.00 5.62 0.39
N LEU A 49 -6.31 5.77 1.69
CA LEU A 49 -5.33 6.16 2.71
C LEU A 49 -4.22 5.10 2.87
N PHE A 50 -4.60 3.83 2.79
CA PHE A 50 -3.66 2.72 2.80
C PHE A 50 -2.67 2.79 1.63
N ARG A 51 -3.17 2.95 0.40
CA ARG A 51 -2.32 3.06 -0.80
C ARG A 51 -1.38 4.26 -0.76
N GLN A 52 -1.83 5.40 -0.22
CA GLN A 52 -0.95 6.55 -0.01
C GLN A 52 0.21 6.19 0.93
N HIS A 53 -0.10 5.59 2.09
CA HIS A 53 0.92 5.21 3.05
C HIS A 53 1.95 4.23 2.45
N LEU A 54 1.52 3.26 1.64
CA LEU A 54 2.45 2.36 0.91
C LEU A 54 3.36 3.11 -0.08
N GLY A 55 2.88 4.19 -0.68
CA GLY A 55 3.68 5.06 -1.54
C GLY A 55 4.78 5.81 -0.79
N GLN A 56 4.54 6.13 0.48
CA GLN A 56 5.41 6.96 1.31
C GLN A 56 6.35 6.13 2.20
N CYS A 57 5.89 4.98 2.69
CA CYS A 57 6.61 4.13 3.64
C CYS A 57 7.12 2.85 2.96
N ARG A 58 8.44 2.77 2.75
CA ARG A 58 9.07 1.58 2.14
C ARG A 58 8.79 0.30 2.91
N VAL A 59 8.86 0.34 4.24
CA VAL A 59 8.69 -0.86 5.08
C VAL A 59 7.27 -1.41 4.93
N CYS A 60 6.24 -0.55 5.02
CA CYS A 60 4.86 -1.01 4.88
C CYS A 60 4.57 -1.57 3.48
N ARG A 61 5.20 -1.02 2.44
CA ARG A 61 5.11 -1.55 1.07
C ARG A 61 5.73 -2.94 0.93
N GLU A 62 6.96 -3.12 1.43
CA GLU A 62 7.66 -4.41 1.36
C GLU A 62 6.85 -5.52 2.06
N GLU A 63 6.24 -5.20 3.19
CA GLU A 63 5.44 -6.12 3.99
C GLU A 63 4.10 -6.47 3.29
N TYR A 64 3.46 -5.48 2.65
CA TYR A 64 2.30 -5.70 1.80
C TYR A 64 2.62 -6.57 0.58
N GLU A 65 3.72 -6.28 -0.12
CA GLU A 65 4.15 -7.04 -1.30
C GLU A 65 4.48 -8.49 -0.94
N ALA A 66 5.23 -8.71 0.15
CA ALA A 66 5.56 -10.04 0.65
C ALA A 66 4.31 -10.87 0.99
N LEU A 67 3.33 -10.29 1.70
CA LEU A 67 2.10 -10.99 2.02
C LEU A 67 1.29 -11.34 0.75
N LYS A 68 1.20 -10.39 -0.19
CA LYS A 68 0.50 -10.60 -1.46
C LYS A 68 1.14 -11.69 -2.30
N GLU A 69 2.46 -11.76 -2.35
CA GLU A 69 3.18 -12.83 -3.05
C GLU A 69 2.86 -14.21 -2.47
N VAL A 70 2.86 -14.35 -1.14
CA VAL A 70 2.51 -15.61 -0.46
C VAL A 70 1.09 -16.04 -0.80
N LEU A 71 0.10 -15.14 -0.65
CA LEU A 71 -1.31 -15.47 -0.92
C LEU A 71 -1.57 -15.79 -2.40
N LEU A 72 -0.87 -15.14 -3.32
CA LEU A 72 -0.95 -15.46 -4.76
C LEU A 72 -0.36 -16.84 -5.08
N ALA A 73 0.74 -17.22 -4.41
CA ALA A 73 1.32 -18.54 -4.56
C ALA A 73 0.38 -19.63 -4.05
N GLU A 74 -0.23 -19.43 -2.87
CA GLU A 74 -1.22 -20.36 -2.30
C GLU A 74 -2.44 -20.52 -3.23
N ALA A 75 -3.01 -19.41 -3.70
CA ALA A 75 -4.15 -19.45 -4.62
C ALA A 75 -3.82 -20.09 -5.99
N SER A 76 -2.54 -20.18 -6.34
CA SER A 76 -2.09 -20.85 -7.57
C SER A 76 -1.85 -22.34 -7.35
N ASP A 77 -1.30 -22.73 -6.18
CA ASP A 77 -1.10 -24.13 -5.79
C ASP A 77 -2.43 -24.86 -5.54
N GLU A 78 -3.42 -24.21 -4.92
CA GLU A 78 -4.77 -24.77 -4.72
C GLU A 78 -5.52 -25.10 -6.03
N ARG A 79 -5.06 -24.58 -7.17
CA ARG A 79 -5.66 -24.84 -8.50
C ARG A 79 -4.98 -25.99 -9.25
N ALA A 80 -3.87 -26.51 -8.71
CA ALA A 80 -3.10 -27.61 -9.30
C ALA A 80 -3.47 -28.98 -8.70
N GLU A 81 -4.24 -29.01 -7.62
CA GLU A 81 -4.67 -30.20 -6.88
C GLU A 81 -6.18 -30.47 -7.05
#